data_AF-A0A1N6WYI3-F1
#
_entry.id   AF-A0A1N6WYI3-F1
#
_cell.length_a   1.000
_cell.length_b   1.000
_cell.length_c   1.000
_cell.angle_alpha   90.00
_cell.angle_beta   90.00
_cell.angle_gamma   90.00
#
_symmetry.space_group_name_H-M   'P 1'
#
loop_
_entity.id
_entity.type
_entity.pdbx_description
1 polymer ?
#
loop_
_entity_poly.entity_id
_entity_poly.type
_entity_poly.pdbx_seq_one_letter_code
_entity_poly.pdbx_strand_id
1 'polypeptide(L)'
;MKSNFVVLDCTLRDGGYYNNWDFPREIINSYLESMLAAGVDFVELGLRSLRNDGFKGACAFSTDEFIRSLAVPESLSVAVMINASELLTSASIEENLEKLMPNDASDSPVDLVRIACHVHEFERSLPASAWLKKRGYLVGFNIMQIAERTEAEVKALARAASAFPVDVLYFADSMGSMKPSQAAEIIRWLKNERVGALGIHTHDNLGLALSNTLRAIEEGVVWVDSTVTGMGRGPGNARTEELVAEISTLRTKPINMVPLMVLIRKYFRPMQQKYGWGTNVYYYLAGKYGIHPTYVQEMLADSRYSEEDILAVIGHLKDEGGAKYSSGKLNAARDFYQGLPQGDWCPAEVFEGRDVLLLGTGPGVENHREAIETYIGKYNPVVVALNTQSSIDASLIQYRIACHPVRLLADCEAHTRLPQPLITPYSMLPQDVKLALGNNKKVLDFGLNVKNGLFEFSSSFCAVPSSLVIAYAFAVLTSGCAKTIYLAGFDGYPGEDVRNLEMNNLIKTYLSSPASIPLVSITPTRYDVPSVSVYGL
;
A
#
# COMPACT_ATOMS: atom_id res chain seq x y z
N MET A 1 38.76 -17.11 9.41
CA MET A 1 38.74 -17.58 8.02
C MET A 1 37.98 -16.55 7.21
N LYS A 2 38.54 -16.04 6.11
CA LYS A 2 37.79 -15.18 5.19
C LYS A 2 36.84 -16.09 4.41
N SER A 3 35.54 -15.92 4.58
CA SER A 3 34.52 -16.73 3.91
C SER A 3 34.16 -16.11 2.56
N ASN A 4 33.77 -16.94 1.59
CA ASN A 4 33.26 -16.48 0.29
C ASN A 4 31.80 -16.05 0.44
N PHE A 5 31.58 -14.82 0.91
CA PHE A 5 30.27 -14.17 0.88
C PHE A 5 29.96 -13.66 -0.52
N VAL A 6 28.72 -13.90 -0.96
CA VAL A 6 28.17 -13.41 -2.23
C VAL A 6 27.13 -12.35 -1.90
N VAL A 7 27.38 -11.13 -2.36
CA VAL A 7 26.45 -10.01 -2.22
C VAL A 7 25.67 -9.85 -3.51
N LEU A 8 24.34 -9.91 -3.42
CA LEU A 8 23.44 -9.70 -4.54
C LEU A 8 22.63 -8.42 -4.30
N ASP A 9 22.78 -7.43 -5.18
CA ASP A 9 21.92 -6.24 -5.17
C ASP A 9 20.70 -6.46 -6.06
N CYS A 10 19.49 -6.26 -5.50
CA CYS A 10 18.23 -6.45 -6.20
C CYS A 10 17.40 -5.18 -6.36
N THR A 11 18.05 -4.00 -6.38
CA THR A 11 17.40 -2.69 -6.48
C THR A 11 16.49 -2.58 -7.68
N LEU A 12 16.94 -3.04 -8.85
CA LEU A 12 16.17 -2.93 -10.10
C LEU A 12 15.04 -3.99 -10.20
N ARG A 13 14.98 -4.92 -9.25
CA ARG A 13 13.91 -5.91 -9.11
C ARG A 13 12.91 -5.53 -8.03
N ASP A 14 13.35 -5.42 -6.78
CA ASP A 14 12.46 -5.09 -5.66
C ASP A 14 12.06 -3.61 -5.70
N GLY A 15 12.99 -2.72 -6.02
CA GLY A 15 12.69 -1.28 -6.17
C GLY A 15 11.68 -1.00 -7.28
N GLY A 16 11.54 -1.91 -8.25
CA GLY A 16 10.56 -1.80 -9.32
C GLY A 16 9.10 -1.61 -8.88
N TYR A 17 8.75 -2.00 -7.65
CA TYR A 17 7.42 -1.75 -7.07
C TYR A 17 7.08 -0.26 -6.89
N TYR A 18 8.05 0.65 -6.94
CA TYR A 18 7.81 2.09 -6.83
C TYR A 18 7.70 2.84 -8.17
N ASN A 19 8.27 2.28 -9.24
CA ASN A 19 8.31 2.94 -10.55
C ASN A 19 7.88 2.02 -11.70
N ASN A 20 7.14 0.95 -11.41
CA ASN A 20 6.72 -0.05 -12.39
C ASN A 20 7.88 -0.64 -13.20
N TRP A 21 9.02 -0.86 -12.56
CA TRP A 21 10.25 -1.35 -13.17
C TRP A 21 10.75 -0.50 -14.36
N ASP A 22 10.34 0.77 -14.44
CA ASP A 22 10.72 1.72 -15.49
C ASP A 22 11.86 2.62 -15.02
N PHE A 23 13.09 2.08 -15.11
CA PHE A 23 14.31 2.80 -14.80
C PHE A 23 14.94 3.34 -16.09
N PRO A 24 15.27 4.65 -16.17
CA PRO A 24 16.02 5.19 -17.30
C PRO A 24 17.37 4.48 -17.47
N ARG A 25 17.75 4.20 -18.73
CA ARG A 25 18.99 3.48 -19.07
C ARG A 25 20.26 4.12 -18.47
N GLU A 26 20.31 5.45 -18.38
CA GLU A 26 21.42 6.17 -17.73
C GLU A 26 21.57 5.76 -16.26
N ILE A 27 20.45 5.65 -15.53
CA ILE A 27 20.44 5.24 -14.12
C ILE A 27 20.89 3.79 -14.00
N ILE A 28 20.41 2.91 -14.88
CA ILE A 28 20.79 1.49 -14.88
C ILE A 28 22.29 1.32 -15.10
N ASN A 29 22.87 1.98 -16.11
CA ASN A 29 24.30 1.89 -16.37
C ASN A 29 25.14 2.47 -15.21
N SER A 30 24.74 3.61 -14.65
CA SER A 30 25.43 4.18 -13.48
C SER A 30 25.32 3.27 -12.25
N TYR A 31 24.19 2.58 -12.09
CA TYR A 31 23.99 1.58 -11.05
C TYR A 31 24.93 0.38 -11.23
N LEU A 32 25.02 -0.18 -12.44
CA LEU A 32 25.91 -1.32 -12.74
C LEU A 32 27.38 -1.03 -12.41
N GLU A 33 27.88 0.14 -12.83
CA GLU A 33 29.23 0.60 -12.50
C GLU A 33 29.44 0.75 -10.99
N SER A 34 28.44 1.29 -10.30
CA SER A 34 28.49 1.50 -8.85
C SER A 34 28.47 0.19 -8.08
N MET A 35 27.70 -0.80 -8.51
CA MET A 35 27.63 -2.12 -7.88
C MET A 35 28.96 -2.85 -7.99
N LEU A 36 29.58 -2.85 -9.18
CA LEU A 36 30.91 -3.40 -9.35
C LEU A 36 31.92 -2.72 -8.40
N ALA A 37 31.93 -1.39 -8.35
CA ALA A 37 32.84 -0.62 -7.50
C ALA A 37 32.61 -0.89 -6.00
N ALA A 38 31.36 -1.07 -5.58
CA ALA A 38 31.00 -1.40 -4.20
C ALA A 38 31.33 -2.85 -3.81
N GLY A 39 31.83 -3.67 -4.75
CA GLY A 39 32.21 -5.06 -4.50
C GLY A 39 31.04 -6.04 -4.51
N VAL A 40 29.88 -5.63 -5.01
CA VAL A 40 28.73 -6.51 -5.29
C VAL A 40 29.14 -7.58 -6.30
N ASP A 41 28.56 -8.78 -6.17
CA ASP A 41 28.90 -9.94 -6.99
C ASP A 41 27.82 -10.20 -8.05
N PHE A 42 26.55 -10.07 -7.67
CA PHE A 42 25.41 -10.20 -8.56
C PHE A 42 24.52 -8.96 -8.53
N VAL A 43 23.99 -8.58 -9.68
CA VAL A 43 22.88 -7.62 -9.78
C VAL A 43 21.64 -8.30 -10.33
N GLU A 44 20.52 -8.16 -9.66
CA GLU A 44 19.23 -8.66 -10.16
C GLU A 44 18.55 -7.57 -11.00
N LEU A 45 18.56 -7.75 -12.31
CA LEU A 45 18.06 -6.76 -13.28
C LEU A 45 16.56 -6.83 -13.51
N GLY A 46 15.81 -7.29 -12.51
CA GLY A 46 14.36 -7.31 -12.55
C GLY A 46 13.74 -8.69 -12.66
N LEU A 47 12.57 -8.74 -13.31
CA LEU A 47 11.77 -9.94 -13.49
C LEU A 47 11.91 -10.50 -14.91
N ARG A 48 11.56 -11.78 -15.05
CA ARG A 48 11.22 -12.47 -16.30
C ARG A 48 9.77 -12.90 -16.20
N SER A 49 8.87 -12.12 -16.81
CA SER A 49 7.41 -12.23 -16.65
C SER A 49 6.73 -12.53 -17.99
N LEU A 50 5.76 -13.45 -17.98
CA LEU A 50 4.80 -13.67 -19.06
C LEU A 50 3.60 -12.72 -18.95
N ARG A 51 3.37 -12.16 -17.77
CA ARG A 51 2.28 -11.20 -17.52
C ARG A 51 2.69 -9.82 -18.05
N ASN A 52 1.89 -9.31 -18.99
CA ASN A 52 2.07 -8.01 -19.61
C ASN A 52 0.77 -7.19 -19.56
N ASP A 53 0.24 -7.04 -18.36
CA ASP A 53 -0.90 -6.21 -18.02
C ASP A 53 -0.43 -4.79 -17.64
N GLY A 54 -0.97 -3.78 -18.35
CA GLY A 54 -0.56 -2.38 -18.18
C GLY A 54 0.85 -2.08 -18.72
N PHE A 55 1.30 -0.83 -18.55
CA PHE A 55 2.68 -0.47 -18.90
C PHE A 55 3.61 -0.79 -17.73
N LYS A 56 4.65 -1.58 -18.01
CA LYS A 56 5.79 -1.82 -17.11
C LYS A 56 7.08 -1.60 -17.91
N GLY A 57 8.09 -1.10 -17.24
CA GLY A 57 9.39 -0.83 -17.85
C GLY A 57 10.17 -2.09 -18.18
N ALA A 58 11.33 -1.91 -18.81
CA ALA A 58 12.14 -3.01 -19.32
C ALA A 58 12.59 -4.00 -18.23
N CYS A 59 12.83 -3.54 -16.99
CA CYS A 59 13.18 -4.42 -15.86
C CYS A 59 12.02 -5.31 -15.38
N ALA A 60 10.79 -5.16 -15.87
CA ALA A 60 9.72 -6.14 -15.57
C ALA A 60 9.84 -7.41 -16.41
N PHE A 61 10.62 -7.37 -17.49
CA PHE A 61 10.76 -8.47 -18.45
C PHE A 61 12.22 -8.89 -18.64
N SER A 62 13.14 -7.93 -18.50
CA SER A 62 14.59 -8.13 -18.47
C SER A 62 15.11 -9.00 -19.60
N THR A 63 14.60 -8.82 -20.83
CA THR A 63 14.93 -9.70 -21.98
C THR A 63 16.41 -9.69 -22.28
N ASP A 64 16.90 -10.74 -22.97
CA ASP A 64 18.32 -10.84 -23.33
C ASP A 64 18.75 -9.64 -24.18
N GLU A 65 17.93 -9.19 -25.12
CA GLU A 65 18.20 -8.02 -25.96
C GLU A 65 18.31 -6.74 -25.13
N PHE A 66 17.42 -6.57 -24.15
CA PHE A 66 17.48 -5.43 -23.25
C PHE A 66 18.76 -5.45 -22.42
N ILE A 67 19.10 -6.58 -21.78
CA ILE A 67 20.31 -6.68 -20.96
C ILE A 67 21.56 -6.49 -21.82
N ARG A 68 21.63 -7.06 -23.03
CA ARG A 68 22.75 -6.86 -23.98
C ARG A 68 22.89 -5.41 -24.43
N SER A 69 21.83 -4.61 -24.36
CA SER A 69 21.91 -3.17 -24.63
C SER A 69 22.53 -2.37 -23.47
N LEU A 70 22.65 -2.94 -22.27
CA LEU A 70 23.22 -2.25 -21.11
C LEU A 70 24.75 -2.37 -21.08
N ALA A 71 25.39 -1.46 -20.35
CA ALA A 71 26.83 -1.50 -20.11
C ALA A 71 27.16 -2.38 -18.89
N VAL A 72 26.84 -3.68 -18.97
CA VAL A 72 27.15 -4.63 -17.88
C VAL A 72 28.65 -4.89 -17.84
N PRO A 73 29.35 -4.62 -16.72
CA PRO A 73 30.77 -4.93 -16.62
C PRO A 73 31.03 -6.44 -16.64
N GLU A 74 32.07 -6.90 -17.34
CA GLU A 74 32.37 -8.33 -17.54
C GLU A 74 32.51 -9.14 -16.24
N SER A 75 32.97 -8.51 -15.16
CA SER A 75 33.17 -9.16 -13.87
C SER A 75 31.97 -9.07 -12.91
N LEU A 76 30.84 -8.54 -13.37
CA LEU A 76 29.61 -8.42 -12.60
C LEU A 76 28.58 -9.39 -13.16
N SER A 77 28.13 -10.34 -12.33
CA SER A 77 27.15 -11.33 -12.76
C SER A 77 25.72 -10.78 -12.72
N VAL A 78 24.88 -11.27 -13.63
CA VAL A 78 23.49 -10.83 -13.78
C VAL A 78 22.54 -11.92 -13.31
N ALA A 79 21.60 -11.52 -12.45
CA ALA A 79 20.48 -12.33 -12.02
C ALA A 79 19.15 -11.79 -12.57
N VAL A 80 18.18 -12.68 -12.72
CA VAL A 80 16.77 -12.34 -12.99
C VAL A 80 15.86 -13.19 -12.12
N MET A 81 14.67 -12.68 -11.82
CA MET A 81 13.68 -13.39 -11.02
C MET A 81 12.45 -13.81 -11.83
N ILE A 82 12.02 -15.06 -11.66
CA ILE A 82 10.76 -15.62 -12.20
C ILE A 82 9.83 -15.92 -11.03
N ASN A 83 8.54 -15.60 -11.17
CA ASN A 83 7.53 -16.03 -10.19
C ASN A 83 7.10 -17.48 -10.46
N ALA A 84 7.14 -18.34 -9.44
CA ALA A 84 6.69 -19.73 -9.56
C ALA A 84 5.24 -19.85 -10.04
N SER A 85 4.36 -18.92 -9.66
CA SER A 85 2.98 -18.87 -10.14
C SER A 85 2.84 -18.75 -11.67
N GLU A 86 3.86 -18.24 -12.37
CA GLU A 86 3.89 -18.16 -13.84
C GLU A 86 4.40 -19.45 -14.48
N LEU A 87 5.22 -20.22 -13.76
CA LEU A 87 5.65 -21.56 -14.18
C LEU A 87 4.56 -22.61 -14.00
N LEU A 88 3.69 -22.43 -13.01
CA LEU A 88 2.64 -23.38 -12.61
C LEU A 88 1.27 -23.08 -13.25
N THR A 89 1.26 -22.45 -14.41
CA THR A 89 0.04 -22.20 -15.20
C THR A 89 -0.44 -23.48 -15.90
N SER A 90 -1.40 -23.40 -16.82
CA SER A 90 -1.95 -24.58 -17.52
C SER A 90 -0.96 -25.24 -18.49
N ALA A 91 0.06 -24.51 -18.94
CA ALA A 91 1.16 -25.07 -19.73
C ALA A 91 2.17 -25.80 -18.83
N SER A 92 3.01 -26.65 -19.42
CA SER A 92 4.09 -27.30 -18.68
C SER A 92 5.13 -26.28 -18.17
N ILE A 93 5.90 -26.64 -17.14
CA ILE A 93 6.97 -25.80 -16.60
C ILE A 93 8.00 -25.51 -17.70
N GLU A 94 8.32 -26.51 -18.51
CA GLU A 94 9.28 -26.44 -19.61
C GLU A 94 8.82 -25.47 -20.69
N GLU A 95 7.57 -25.54 -21.15
CA GLU A 95 7.04 -24.60 -22.15
C GLU A 95 7.02 -23.14 -21.64
N ASN A 96 6.76 -22.95 -20.35
CA ASN A 96 6.82 -21.61 -19.75
C ASN A 96 8.26 -21.12 -19.65
N LEU A 97 9.20 -21.99 -19.26
CA LEU A 97 10.62 -21.66 -19.19
C LEU A 97 11.23 -21.40 -20.58
N GLU A 98 10.82 -22.10 -21.63
CA GLU A 98 11.28 -21.82 -23.00
C GLU A 98 10.93 -20.40 -23.45
N LYS A 99 9.78 -19.88 -23.02
CA LYS A 99 9.36 -18.51 -23.34
C LYS A 99 10.13 -17.48 -22.50
N LEU A 100 10.36 -17.78 -21.22
CA LEU A 100 11.02 -16.86 -20.29
C LEU A 100 12.55 -16.82 -20.49
N MET A 101 13.15 -17.99 -20.74
CA MET A 101 14.58 -18.23 -20.88
C MET A 101 14.86 -18.98 -22.20
N PRO A 102 14.74 -18.31 -23.36
CA PRO A 102 14.83 -18.97 -24.66
C PRO A 102 16.23 -19.53 -24.97
N ASN A 103 17.28 -18.86 -24.46
CA ASN A 103 18.67 -19.19 -24.71
C ASN A 103 19.25 -20.07 -23.59
N ASP A 104 20.35 -20.76 -23.88
CA ASP A 104 21.18 -21.41 -22.86
C ASP A 104 22.14 -20.40 -22.25
N ALA A 105 22.69 -20.69 -21.07
CA ALA A 105 23.55 -19.75 -20.34
C ALA A 105 24.79 -19.32 -21.13
N SER A 106 25.28 -20.16 -22.07
CA SER A 106 26.39 -19.80 -22.96
C SER A 106 26.08 -18.71 -23.98
N ASP A 107 24.79 -18.45 -24.25
CA ASP A 107 24.31 -17.40 -25.17
C ASP A 107 23.21 -16.53 -24.51
N SER A 108 23.24 -16.42 -23.19
CA SER A 108 22.39 -15.49 -22.45
C SER A 108 23.28 -14.55 -21.64
N PRO A 109 22.91 -13.27 -21.47
CA PRO A 109 23.61 -12.37 -20.56
C PRO A 109 23.23 -12.61 -19.08
N VAL A 110 22.46 -13.67 -18.77
CA VAL A 110 21.99 -14.01 -17.43
C VAL A 110 22.80 -15.18 -16.88
N ASP A 111 23.36 -15.03 -15.67
CA ASP A 111 24.12 -16.07 -14.98
C ASP A 111 23.24 -16.86 -14.00
N LEU A 112 22.36 -16.16 -13.30
CA LEU A 112 21.54 -16.69 -12.20
C LEU A 112 20.05 -16.46 -12.45
N VAL A 113 19.27 -17.55 -12.38
CA VAL A 113 17.80 -17.48 -12.40
C VAL A 113 17.28 -17.78 -10.99
N ARG A 114 16.55 -16.82 -10.41
CA ARG A 114 15.92 -16.96 -9.10
C ARG A 114 14.43 -17.20 -9.26
N ILE A 115 13.89 -18.18 -8.55
CA ILE A 115 12.46 -18.50 -8.58
C ILE A 115 11.83 -18.09 -7.24
N ALA A 116 10.99 -17.06 -7.26
CA ALA A 116 10.21 -16.64 -6.10
C ALA A 116 8.93 -17.47 -5.98
N CYS A 117 8.69 -18.03 -4.80
CA CYS A 117 7.59 -18.97 -4.59
C CYS A 117 6.96 -18.82 -3.20
N HIS A 118 5.66 -19.01 -3.13
CA HIS A 118 5.03 -19.33 -1.86
C HIS A 118 5.30 -20.80 -1.49
N VAL A 119 5.21 -21.12 -0.21
CA VAL A 119 5.44 -22.48 0.33
C VAL A 119 4.63 -23.57 -0.41
N HIS A 120 3.38 -23.28 -0.79
CA HIS A 120 2.51 -24.22 -1.51
C HIS A 120 2.87 -24.41 -2.99
N GLU A 121 3.68 -23.51 -3.57
CA GLU A 121 4.16 -23.58 -4.96
C GLU A 121 5.54 -24.22 -5.04
N PHE A 122 6.33 -24.10 -3.96
CA PHE A 122 7.75 -24.43 -3.94
C PHE A 122 8.06 -25.81 -4.50
N GLU A 123 7.53 -26.87 -3.89
CA GLU A 123 7.84 -28.25 -4.28
C GLU A 123 7.44 -28.54 -5.74
N ARG A 124 6.29 -28.01 -6.18
CA ARG A 124 5.81 -28.15 -7.56
C ARG A 124 6.69 -27.43 -8.57
N SER A 125 7.36 -26.36 -8.16
CA SER A 125 8.24 -25.57 -9.03
C SER A 125 9.70 -26.07 -9.06
N LEU A 126 10.11 -26.96 -8.15
CA LEU A 126 11.47 -27.52 -8.10
C LEU A 126 11.97 -28.15 -9.42
N PRO A 127 11.14 -28.84 -10.25
CA PRO A 127 11.58 -29.34 -11.54
C PRO A 127 12.18 -28.28 -12.48
N ALA A 128 11.79 -27.01 -12.32
CA ALA A 128 12.38 -25.90 -13.07
C ALA A 128 13.90 -25.80 -12.87
N SER A 129 14.42 -26.14 -11.68
CA SER A 129 15.86 -26.16 -11.42
C SER A 129 16.58 -27.15 -12.32
N ALA A 130 16.08 -28.37 -12.48
CA ALA A 130 16.72 -29.38 -13.32
C ALA A 130 16.80 -28.93 -14.79
N TRP A 131 15.73 -28.30 -15.28
CA TRP A 131 15.69 -27.73 -16.64
C TRP A 131 16.71 -26.60 -16.82
N LEU A 132 16.75 -25.64 -15.89
CA LEU A 132 17.66 -24.49 -15.94
C LEU A 132 19.14 -24.92 -15.80
N LYS A 133 19.43 -25.87 -14.89
CA LYS A 133 20.78 -26.42 -14.69
C LYS A 133 21.29 -27.15 -15.94
N LYS A 134 20.42 -27.89 -16.64
CA LYS A 134 20.78 -28.56 -17.89
C LYS A 134 21.23 -27.57 -18.97
N ARG A 135 20.71 -26.34 -18.93
CA ARG A 135 21.07 -25.23 -19.84
C ARG A 135 22.20 -24.34 -19.30
N GLY A 136 22.82 -24.72 -18.19
CA GLY A 136 24.04 -24.08 -17.67
C GLY A 136 23.84 -22.93 -16.70
N TYR A 137 22.61 -22.56 -16.35
CA TYR A 137 22.35 -21.47 -15.40
C TYR A 137 22.69 -21.87 -13.95
N LEU A 138 23.00 -20.87 -13.12
CA LEU A 138 22.84 -20.99 -11.67
C LEU A 138 21.36 -20.84 -11.31
N VAL A 139 20.90 -21.58 -10.30
CA VAL A 139 19.49 -21.60 -9.89
C VAL A 139 19.34 -21.30 -8.41
N GLY A 140 18.61 -20.24 -8.11
CA GLY A 140 18.18 -19.88 -6.77
C GLY A 140 16.68 -20.08 -6.56
N PHE A 141 16.26 -20.44 -5.36
CA PHE A 141 14.85 -20.44 -4.96
C PHE A 141 14.62 -19.52 -3.76
N ASN A 142 13.68 -18.59 -3.88
CA ASN A 142 13.29 -17.67 -2.83
C ASN A 142 11.96 -18.10 -2.21
N ILE A 143 12.02 -18.73 -1.04
CA ILE A 143 10.84 -19.11 -0.28
C ILE A 143 10.30 -17.89 0.47
N MET A 144 9.12 -17.43 0.08
CA MET A 144 8.45 -16.30 0.71
C MET A 144 7.69 -16.68 1.98
N GLN A 145 7.52 -15.73 2.90
CA GLN A 145 6.75 -15.86 4.14
C GLN A 145 7.20 -17.01 5.06
N ILE A 146 8.50 -17.27 5.12
CA ILE A 146 9.05 -18.38 5.91
C ILE A 146 8.92 -18.16 7.43
N ALA A 147 8.87 -16.90 7.88
CA ALA A 147 8.85 -16.53 9.30
C ALA A 147 7.60 -17.04 10.05
N GLU A 148 6.54 -17.36 9.33
CA GLU A 148 5.28 -17.88 9.88
C GLU A 148 5.22 -19.42 9.88
N ARG A 149 6.28 -20.10 9.41
CA ARG A 149 6.28 -21.55 9.25
C ARG A 149 6.84 -22.26 10.48
N THR A 150 6.31 -23.44 10.72
CA THR A 150 6.78 -24.35 11.77
C THR A 150 8.12 -25.00 11.38
N GLU A 151 8.87 -25.47 12.38
CA GLU A 151 10.11 -26.22 12.15
C GLU A 151 9.92 -27.42 11.20
N ALA A 152 8.82 -28.16 11.36
CA ALA A 152 8.51 -29.32 10.54
C ALA A 152 8.30 -28.94 9.06
N GLU A 153 7.57 -27.85 8.80
CA GLU A 153 7.38 -27.32 7.44
C GLU A 153 8.71 -26.87 6.83
N VAL A 154 9.52 -26.11 7.57
CA VAL A 154 10.82 -25.62 7.07
C VAL A 154 11.77 -26.78 6.73
N LYS A 155 11.82 -27.82 7.59
CA LYS A 155 12.60 -29.03 7.33
C LYS A 155 12.09 -29.81 6.11
N ALA A 156 10.77 -29.90 5.93
CA ALA A 156 10.18 -30.55 4.76
C ALA A 156 10.56 -29.82 3.46
N LEU A 157 10.55 -28.48 3.47
CA LEU A 157 10.99 -27.67 2.33
C LEU A 157 12.47 -27.91 2.01
N ALA A 158 13.34 -27.90 3.02
CA ALA A 158 14.77 -28.19 2.83
C ALA A 158 14.99 -29.60 2.24
N ARG A 159 14.26 -30.60 2.75
CA ARG A 159 14.32 -31.97 2.22
C ARG A 159 13.87 -32.04 0.77
N ALA A 160 12.76 -31.41 0.41
CA ALA A 160 12.28 -31.35 -0.97
C ALA A 160 13.35 -30.72 -1.88
N ALA A 161 13.95 -29.60 -1.46
CA ALA A 161 15.01 -28.92 -2.21
C ALA A 161 16.24 -29.82 -2.44
N SER A 162 16.62 -30.65 -1.45
CA SER A 162 17.79 -31.53 -1.55
C SER A 162 17.71 -32.61 -2.63
N ALA A 163 16.50 -32.90 -3.12
CA ALA A 163 16.28 -33.86 -4.21
C ALA A 163 16.47 -33.24 -5.61
N PHE A 164 16.69 -31.92 -5.69
CA PHE A 164 16.80 -31.17 -6.93
C PHE A 164 18.11 -30.37 -6.98
N PRO A 165 18.62 -30.03 -8.17
CA PRO A 165 19.88 -29.33 -8.31
C PRO A 165 19.69 -27.81 -8.09
N VAL A 166 19.44 -27.42 -6.84
CA VAL A 166 19.34 -26.02 -6.40
C VAL A 166 20.70 -25.53 -5.91
N ASP A 167 21.24 -24.47 -6.53
CA ASP A 167 22.53 -23.90 -6.13
C ASP A 167 22.40 -23.08 -4.85
N VAL A 168 21.31 -22.31 -4.73
CA VAL A 168 21.06 -21.43 -3.57
C VAL A 168 19.60 -21.52 -3.11
N LEU A 169 19.38 -21.88 -1.86
CA LEU A 169 18.06 -21.80 -1.23
C LEU A 169 17.98 -20.55 -0.36
N TYR A 170 17.20 -19.59 -0.83
CA TYR A 170 16.87 -18.36 -0.13
C TYR A 170 15.63 -18.52 0.74
N PHE A 171 15.68 -17.91 1.91
CA PHE A 171 14.49 -17.64 2.70
C PHE A 171 14.28 -16.13 2.84
N ALA A 172 13.03 -15.69 2.71
CA ALA A 172 12.69 -14.27 2.68
C ALA A 172 11.83 -13.84 3.87
N ASP A 173 12.21 -12.71 4.48
CA ASP A 173 11.39 -11.99 5.46
C ASP A 173 10.31 -11.15 4.77
N SER A 174 9.39 -11.78 4.04
CA SER A 174 8.47 -11.06 3.15
C SER A 174 7.57 -10.02 3.84
N MET A 175 7.40 -10.12 5.16
CA MET A 175 6.64 -9.18 6.00
C MET A 175 7.52 -8.20 6.77
N GLY A 176 8.84 -8.36 6.72
CA GLY A 176 9.79 -7.61 7.55
C GLY A 176 9.55 -7.79 9.05
N SER A 177 9.00 -8.95 9.46
CA SER A 177 8.52 -9.21 10.82
C SER A 177 9.50 -10.06 11.65
N MET A 178 10.53 -10.59 11.00
CA MET A 178 11.49 -11.49 11.62
C MET A 178 12.45 -10.75 12.56
N LYS A 179 12.75 -11.38 13.70
CA LYS A 179 13.83 -10.95 14.60
C LYS A 179 15.11 -11.75 14.35
N PRO A 180 16.30 -11.26 14.78
CA PRO A 180 17.56 -11.98 14.59
C PRO A 180 17.55 -13.41 15.16
N SER A 181 16.90 -13.63 16.31
CA SER A 181 16.78 -14.96 16.91
C SER A 181 15.97 -15.92 16.03
N GLN A 182 14.89 -15.45 15.41
CA GLN A 182 14.07 -16.26 14.50
C GLN A 182 14.80 -16.57 13.20
N ALA A 183 15.57 -15.61 12.66
CA ALA A 183 16.43 -15.86 11.50
C ALA A 183 17.42 -16.99 11.79
N ALA A 184 18.06 -16.96 12.97
CA ALA A 184 18.95 -18.02 13.40
C ALA A 184 18.26 -19.39 13.53
N GLU A 185 17.06 -19.43 14.10
CA GLU A 185 16.27 -20.67 14.21
C GLU A 185 15.93 -21.27 12.84
N ILE A 186 15.43 -20.45 11.90
CA ILE A 186 15.10 -20.89 10.54
C ILE A 186 16.34 -21.45 9.83
N ILE A 187 17.49 -20.77 9.94
CA ILE A 187 18.75 -21.24 9.34
C ILE A 187 19.14 -22.61 9.92
N ARG A 188 19.02 -22.80 11.24
CA ARG A 188 19.31 -24.09 11.88
C ARG A 188 18.38 -25.19 11.38
N TRP A 189 17.11 -24.88 11.14
CA TRP A 189 16.16 -25.85 10.57
C TRP A 189 16.53 -26.22 9.14
N LEU A 190 16.88 -25.23 8.30
CA LEU A 190 17.30 -25.43 6.91
C LEU A 190 18.62 -26.20 6.77
N LYS A 191 19.59 -25.97 7.67
CA LYS A 191 20.93 -26.59 7.65
C LYS A 191 20.96 -28.10 7.89
N ASN A 192 19.90 -28.69 8.43
CA ASN A 192 19.89 -30.11 8.78
C ASN A 192 19.82 -31.04 7.56
N GLU A 193 19.60 -30.51 6.36
CA GLU A 193 19.46 -31.27 5.12
C GLU A 193 20.52 -30.80 4.11
N ARG A 194 20.97 -31.69 3.20
CA ARG A 194 22.00 -31.36 2.18
C ARG A 194 21.42 -30.54 1.03
N VAL A 195 21.07 -29.29 1.29
CA VAL A 195 20.73 -28.30 0.25
C VAL A 195 22.01 -27.56 -0.15
N GLY A 196 22.02 -26.90 -1.31
CA GLY A 196 23.12 -26.01 -1.74
C GLY A 196 23.43 -24.86 -0.77
N ALA A 197 23.97 -23.75 -1.27
CA ALA A 197 24.22 -22.61 -0.40
C ALA A 197 22.91 -22.04 0.17
N LEU A 198 22.96 -21.49 1.37
CA LEU A 198 21.82 -20.72 1.91
C LEU A 198 21.96 -19.25 1.54
N GLY A 199 20.82 -18.64 1.21
CA GLY A 199 20.68 -17.21 1.01
C GLY A 199 19.62 -16.59 1.92
N ILE A 200 19.75 -15.29 2.20
CA ILE A 200 18.74 -14.53 2.94
C ILE A 200 18.33 -13.27 2.18
N HIS A 201 17.03 -12.98 2.21
CA HIS A 201 16.44 -11.75 1.71
C HIS A 201 15.58 -11.10 2.80
N THR A 202 15.98 -9.93 3.29
CA THR A 202 15.32 -9.26 4.43
C THR A 202 14.57 -8.01 3.99
N HIS A 203 13.41 -7.76 4.60
CA HIS A 203 12.67 -6.50 4.48
C HIS A 203 12.77 -5.71 5.79
N ASP A 204 12.67 -4.39 5.69
CA ASP A 204 13.03 -3.47 6.77
C ASP A 204 11.85 -2.97 7.60
N ASN A 205 10.71 -3.67 7.62
CA ASN A 205 9.51 -3.18 8.31
C ASN A 205 9.71 -2.85 9.79
N LEU A 206 10.47 -3.69 10.50
CA LEU A 206 10.83 -3.44 11.90
C LEU A 206 12.15 -2.65 12.07
N GLY A 207 12.79 -2.21 10.97
CA GLY A 207 14.14 -1.61 11.01
C GLY A 207 15.24 -2.63 11.33
N LEU A 208 15.01 -3.92 11.04
CA LEU A 208 15.88 -5.03 11.40
C LEU A 208 16.50 -5.75 10.20
N ALA A 209 16.35 -5.23 8.97
CA ALA A 209 16.78 -5.94 7.77
C ALA A 209 18.29 -6.25 7.80
N LEU A 210 19.13 -5.24 8.05
CA LEU A 210 20.58 -5.43 8.17
C LEU A 210 20.93 -6.34 9.36
N SER A 211 20.30 -6.15 10.51
CA SER A 211 20.55 -6.98 11.70
C SER A 211 20.26 -8.47 11.46
N ASN A 212 19.15 -8.76 10.77
CA ASN A 212 18.78 -10.12 10.38
C ASN A 212 19.78 -10.70 9.36
N THR A 213 20.24 -9.90 8.40
CA THR A 213 21.25 -10.31 7.41
C THR A 213 22.60 -10.62 8.07
N LEU A 214 23.09 -9.76 8.97
CA LEU A 214 24.34 -10.01 9.71
C LEU A 214 24.23 -11.23 10.61
N ARG A 215 23.08 -11.39 11.29
CA ARG A 215 22.83 -12.60 12.08
C ARG A 215 22.83 -13.87 11.23
N ALA A 216 22.30 -13.80 10.01
CA ALA A 216 22.32 -14.92 9.10
C ALA A 216 23.74 -15.30 8.67
N ILE A 217 24.60 -14.30 8.43
CA ILE A 217 26.03 -14.47 8.17
C ILE A 217 26.71 -15.20 9.34
N GLU A 218 26.46 -14.79 10.59
CA GLU A 218 26.99 -15.46 11.79
C GLU A 218 26.57 -16.93 11.86
N GLU A 219 25.33 -17.22 11.45
CA GLU A 219 24.78 -18.57 11.39
C GLU A 219 25.16 -19.28 10.09
N GLY A 220 26.08 -18.76 9.27
CA GLY A 220 26.71 -19.43 8.13
C GLY A 220 25.97 -19.33 6.79
N VAL A 221 25.05 -18.39 6.63
CA VAL A 221 24.50 -17.99 5.33
C VAL A 221 25.59 -17.25 4.54
N VAL A 222 25.71 -17.57 3.25
CA VAL A 222 26.79 -17.02 2.40
C VAL A 222 26.27 -16.19 1.22
N TRP A 223 24.98 -16.24 0.92
CA TRP A 223 24.33 -15.33 -0.05
C TRP A 223 23.44 -14.33 0.68
N VAL A 224 23.64 -13.05 0.41
CA VAL A 224 22.90 -11.97 1.09
C VAL A 224 22.40 -10.95 0.08
N ASP A 225 21.13 -10.60 0.19
CA ASP A 225 20.50 -9.60 -0.65
C ASP A 225 20.51 -8.21 -0.01
N SER A 226 20.61 -7.18 -0.85
CA SER A 226 20.41 -5.79 -0.46
C SER A 226 19.84 -4.96 -1.62
N THR A 227 19.45 -3.72 -1.32
CA THR A 227 19.11 -2.71 -2.34
C THR A 227 19.65 -1.34 -1.96
N VAL A 228 19.95 -0.51 -2.96
CA VAL A 228 20.45 0.87 -2.81
C VAL A 228 19.45 1.69 -2.01
N THR A 229 19.88 2.32 -0.91
CA THR A 229 19.00 3.06 0.03
C THR A 229 17.85 2.24 0.62
N GLY A 230 17.92 0.90 0.49
CA GLY A 230 16.84 0.00 0.86
C GLY A 230 15.64 0.03 -0.09
N MET A 231 15.73 0.61 -1.30
CA MET A 231 14.60 0.69 -2.23
C MET A 231 14.03 -0.71 -2.54
N GLY A 232 12.75 -0.93 -2.22
CA GLY A 232 12.08 -2.22 -2.38
C GLY A 232 10.68 -2.21 -1.80
N ARG A 233 9.89 -3.27 -1.99
CA ARG A 233 8.49 -3.32 -1.54
C ARG A 233 8.32 -2.86 -0.09
N GLY A 234 7.32 -2.02 0.15
CA GLY A 234 7.04 -1.47 1.47
C GLY A 234 8.14 -0.54 1.96
N PRO A 235 8.62 -0.68 3.21
CA PRO A 235 9.64 0.19 3.76
C PRO A 235 11.03 -0.08 3.17
N GLY A 236 11.19 -1.17 2.43
CA GLY A 236 12.43 -1.52 1.76
C GLY A 236 13.10 -2.81 2.23
N ASN A 237 14.39 -2.92 1.89
CA ASN A 237 15.28 -4.05 2.20
C ASN A 237 16.51 -3.59 2.98
N ALA A 238 17.38 -4.54 3.34
CA ALA A 238 18.73 -4.21 3.83
C ALA A 238 19.44 -3.31 2.82
N ARG A 239 20.05 -2.22 3.30
CA ARG A 239 20.64 -1.21 2.42
C ARG A 239 22.00 -1.67 1.91
N THR A 240 22.21 -1.57 0.60
CA THR A 240 23.47 -1.99 -0.04
C THR A 240 24.66 -1.22 0.51
N GLU A 241 24.51 0.09 0.70
CA GLU A 241 25.61 0.92 1.20
C GLU A 241 26.06 0.55 2.62
N GLU A 242 25.15 0.03 3.45
CA GLU A 242 25.45 -0.43 4.80
C GLU A 242 26.00 -1.86 4.77
N LEU A 243 25.35 -2.75 4.02
CA LEU A 243 25.75 -4.16 3.93
C LEU A 243 27.16 -4.34 3.35
N VAL A 244 27.50 -3.62 2.27
CA VAL A 244 28.82 -3.73 1.67
C VAL A 244 29.91 -3.15 2.58
N ALA A 245 29.59 -2.14 3.40
CA ALA A 245 30.52 -1.61 4.40
C ALA A 245 30.85 -2.67 5.47
N GLU A 246 29.83 -3.36 6.00
CA GLU A 246 30.01 -4.45 6.96
C GLU A 246 30.81 -5.61 6.36
N ILE A 247 30.42 -6.08 5.18
CA ILE A 247 31.02 -7.23 4.51
C ILE A 247 32.45 -6.95 4.04
N SER A 248 32.82 -5.69 3.77
CA SER A 248 34.18 -5.32 3.38
C SER A 248 35.23 -5.77 4.39
N THR A 249 34.88 -5.81 5.68
CA THR A 249 35.77 -6.28 6.76
C THR A 249 35.95 -7.80 6.75
N LEU A 250 35.02 -8.51 6.14
CA LEU A 250 34.96 -9.98 6.06
C LEU A 250 35.56 -10.53 4.75
N ARG A 251 35.76 -9.68 3.74
CA ARG A 251 36.29 -10.02 2.41
C ARG A 251 37.69 -9.46 2.17
N THR A 252 38.36 -9.97 1.13
CA THR A 252 39.60 -9.38 0.57
C THR A 252 39.35 -8.46 -0.62
N LYS A 253 38.15 -8.50 -1.19
CA LYS A 253 37.78 -7.72 -2.38
C LYS A 253 37.80 -6.24 -1.98
N PRO A 254 38.62 -5.39 -2.62
CA PRO A 254 38.61 -3.96 -2.35
C PRO A 254 37.26 -3.38 -2.79
N ILE A 255 36.76 -2.43 -2.01
CA ILE A 255 35.52 -1.70 -2.33
C ILE A 255 35.81 -0.22 -2.50
N ASN A 256 35.05 0.43 -3.39
CA ASN A 256 35.04 1.87 -3.56
C ASN A 256 33.59 2.36 -3.47
N MET A 257 33.28 3.05 -2.37
CA MET A 257 31.94 3.57 -2.09
C MET A 257 31.62 4.85 -2.87
N VAL A 258 32.60 5.53 -3.44
CA VAL A 258 32.40 6.86 -4.06
C VAL A 258 31.36 6.82 -5.19
N PRO A 259 31.41 5.87 -6.15
CA PRO A 259 30.40 5.78 -7.20
C PRO A 259 28.99 5.54 -6.64
N LEU A 260 28.85 4.64 -5.66
CA LEU A 260 27.57 4.37 -4.99
C LEU A 260 27.01 5.61 -4.30
N MET A 261 27.84 6.39 -3.60
CA MET A 261 27.40 7.63 -2.96
C MET A 261 26.97 8.69 -3.97
N VAL A 262 27.63 8.76 -5.14
CA VAL A 262 27.23 9.64 -6.23
C VAL A 262 25.89 9.19 -6.83
N LEU A 263 25.72 7.90 -7.09
CA LEU A 263 24.47 7.29 -7.57
C LEU A 263 23.31 7.61 -6.63
N ILE A 264 23.51 7.43 -5.32
CA ILE A 264 22.51 7.73 -4.29
C ILE A 264 22.14 9.21 -4.33
N ARG A 265 23.13 10.11 -4.28
CA ARG A 265 22.87 11.55 -4.28
C ARG A 265 22.15 12.03 -5.55
N LYS A 266 22.57 11.53 -6.72
CA LYS A 266 22.07 12.00 -8.03
C LYS A 266 20.69 11.45 -8.36
N TYR A 267 20.39 10.20 -7.99
CA TYR A 267 19.18 9.53 -8.44
C TYR A 267 18.32 8.95 -7.30
N PHE A 268 18.89 8.10 -6.44
CA PHE A 268 18.06 7.36 -5.47
C PHE A 268 17.51 8.25 -4.35
N ARG A 269 18.25 9.26 -3.88
CA ARG A 269 17.74 10.19 -2.87
C ARG A 269 16.59 11.07 -3.39
N PRO A 270 16.68 11.69 -4.58
CA PRO A 270 15.53 12.34 -5.20
C PRO A 270 14.33 11.41 -5.41
N MET A 271 14.57 10.17 -5.88
CA MET A 271 13.50 9.17 -6.00
C MET A 271 12.90 8.84 -4.63
N GLN A 272 13.70 8.73 -3.57
CA GLN A 272 13.23 8.42 -2.22
C GLN A 272 12.31 9.52 -1.71
N GLN A 273 12.65 10.78 -1.96
CA GLN A 273 11.81 11.92 -1.62
C GLN A 273 10.50 11.93 -2.41
N LYS A 274 10.54 11.52 -3.68
CA LYS A 274 9.36 11.45 -4.56
C LYS A 274 8.41 10.31 -4.19
N TYR A 275 8.95 9.12 -3.95
CA TYR A 275 8.18 7.89 -3.79
C TYR A 275 7.95 7.48 -2.33
N GLY A 276 8.70 8.07 -1.38
CA GLY A 276 8.47 7.93 0.04
C GLY A 276 8.81 6.57 0.65
N TRP A 277 9.68 5.76 0.02
CA TRP A 277 10.09 4.48 0.63
C TRP A 277 10.99 4.70 1.85
N GLY A 278 10.84 3.79 2.81
CA GLY A 278 11.57 3.82 4.07
C GLY A 278 10.69 3.39 5.25
N THR A 279 11.33 3.11 6.38
CA THR A 279 10.67 2.78 7.63
C THR A 279 9.81 3.94 8.15
N ASN A 280 8.60 3.63 8.59
CA ASN A 280 7.75 4.53 9.36
C ASN A 280 6.87 3.71 10.33
N VAL A 281 6.08 4.39 11.17
CA VAL A 281 5.24 3.72 12.17
C VAL A 281 4.21 2.78 11.56
N TYR A 282 3.65 3.09 10.39
CA TYR A 282 2.64 2.26 9.72
C TYR A 282 3.24 0.95 9.22
N TYR A 283 4.42 1.02 8.60
CA TYR A 283 5.16 -0.18 8.20
C TYR A 283 5.63 -1.00 9.40
N TYR A 284 6.04 -0.34 10.49
CA TYR A 284 6.37 -1.02 11.74
C TYR A 284 5.18 -1.80 12.30
N LEU A 285 3.99 -1.18 12.34
CA LEU A 285 2.77 -1.85 12.74
C LEU A 285 2.40 -3.01 11.80
N ALA A 286 2.55 -2.82 10.49
CA ALA A 286 2.32 -3.89 9.51
C ALA A 286 3.26 -5.08 9.75
N GLY A 287 4.56 -4.84 9.93
CA GLY A 287 5.53 -5.89 10.27
C GLY A 287 5.20 -6.56 11.61
N LYS A 288 4.85 -5.78 12.63
CA LYS A 288 4.46 -6.30 13.96
C LYS A 288 3.23 -7.21 13.91
N TYR A 289 2.27 -6.92 13.03
CA TYR A 289 1.01 -7.66 12.91
C TYR A 289 0.98 -8.68 11.77
N GLY A 290 2.08 -8.85 11.02
CA GLY A 290 2.13 -9.77 9.87
C GLY A 290 1.23 -9.34 8.71
N ILE A 291 1.06 -8.03 8.52
CA ILE A 291 0.25 -7.45 7.44
C ILE A 291 1.15 -7.21 6.22
N HIS A 292 0.66 -7.57 5.03
CA HIS A 292 1.38 -7.40 3.79
C HIS A 292 1.74 -5.92 3.53
N PRO A 293 3.02 -5.57 3.28
CA PRO A 293 3.48 -4.19 3.20
C PRO A 293 2.79 -3.35 2.12
N THR A 294 2.36 -3.98 1.03
CA THR A 294 1.65 -3.31 -0.08
C THR A 294 0.37 -2.58 0.37
N TYR A 295 -0.34 -3.05 1.42
CA TYR A 295 -1.50 -2.31 1.93
C TYR A 295 -1.10 -0.90 2.41
N VAL A 296 -0.04 -0.82 3.22
CA VAL A 296 0.46 0.47 3.73
C VAL A 296 1.06 1.30 2.59
N GLN A 297 1.77 0.66 1.67
CA GLN A 297 2.37 1.35 0.51
C GLN A 297 1.32 2.03 -0.37
N GLU A 298 0.20 1.35 -0.65
CA GLU A 298 -0.87 1.94 -1.46
C GLU A 298 -1.61 3.04 -0.71
N MET A 299 -1.87 2.88 0.59
CA MET A 299 -2.51 3.93 1.37
C MET A 299 -1.62 5.18 1.50
N LEU A 300 -0.29 5.02 1.65
CA LEU A 300 0.64 6.16 1.72
C LEU A 300 0.83 6.87 0.37
N ALA A 301 0.67 6.16 -0.73
CA ALA A 301 0.74 6.74 -2.07
C ALA A 301 -0.53 7.52 -2.46
N ASP A 302 -1.61 7.35 -1.70
CA ASP A 302 -2.93 7.91 -2.00
C ASP A 302 -3.28 9.02 -0.99
N SER A 303 -3.24 10.27 -1.44
CA SER A 303 -3.48 11.46 -0.63
C SER A 303 -4.86 11.55 0.01
N ARG A 304 -5.78 10.64 -0.34
CA ARG A 304 -7.12 10.54 0.24
C ARG A 304 -7.14 9.85 1.60
N TYR A 305 -6.11 9.07 1.95
CA TYR A 305 -6.00 8.44 3.26
C TYR A 305 -5.39 9.42 4.29
N SER A 306 -6.11 9.66 5.38
CA SER A 306 -5.55 10.32 6.56
C SER A 306 -4.74 9.35 7.42
N GLU A 307 -3.93 9.88 8.35
CA GLU A 307 -3.16 9.04 9.27
C GLU A 307 -4.08 8.14 10.13
N GLU A 308 -5.23 8.66 10.53
CA GLU A 308 -6.26 7.93 11.27
C GLU A 308 -6.85 6.78 10.45
N ASP A 309 -7.10 7.00 9.15
CA ASP A 309 -7.63 5.97 8.25
C ASP A 309 -6.64 4.82 8.09
N ILE A 310 -5.35 5.14 7.91
CA ILE A 310 -4.29 4.13 7.77
C ILE A 310 -4.22 3.27 9.03
N LEU A 311 -4.26 3.89 10.21
CA LEU A 311 -4.23 3.17 11.49
C LEU A 311 -5.46 2.29 11.70
N ALA A 312 -6.65 2.76 11.32
CA ALA A 312 -7.88 2.00 11.40
C ALA A 312 -7.84 0.75 10.47
N VAL A 313 -7.38 0.92 9.23
CA VAL A 313 -7.22 -0.19 8.28
C VAL A 313 -6.19 -1.21 8.79
N ILE A 314 -5.05 -0.75 9.33
CA ILE A 314 -4.07 -1.64 9.96
C ILE A 314 -4.68 -2.41 11.14
N GLY A 315 -5.46 -1.73 11.98
CA GLY A 315 -6.18 -2.36 13.10
C GLY A 315 -7.13 -3.47 12.65
N HIS A 316 -7.91 -3.22 11.61
CA HIS A 316 -8.82 -4.21 11.03
C HIS A 316 -8.06 -5.39 10.37
N LEU A 317 -7.02 -5.10 9.58
CA LEU A 317 -6.21 -6.14 8.92
C LEU A 317 -5.47 -7.05 9.90
N LYS A 318 -5.12 -6.52 11.08
CA LYS A 318 -4.55 -7.31 12.18
C LYS A 318 -5.53 -8.38 12.66
N ASP A 319 -6.82 -8.06 12.76
CA ASP A 319 -7.83 -8.95 13.33
C ASP A 319 -8.44 -9.89 12.28
N GLU A 320 -8.66 -9.43 11.04
CA GLU A 320 -9.27 -10.23 9.96
C GLU A 320 -8.27 -10.96 9.05
N GLY A 321 -6.97 -10.69 9.22
CA GLY A 321 -5.90 -11.32 8.45
C GLY A 321 -5.50 -10.51 7.21
N GLY A 322 -4.31 -9.90 7.29
CA GLY A 322 -3.69 -9.07 6.24
C GLY A 322 -2.45 -9.68 5.58
N ALA A 323 -2.12 -10.95 5.83
CA ALA A 323 -0.87 -11.57 5.37
C ALA A 323 -0.76 -11.72 3.84
N LYS A 324 -1.87 -11.71 3.11
CA LYS A 324 -1.90 -11.68 1.63
C LYS A 324 -2.52 -10.38 1.15
N TYR A 325 -1.79 -9.65 0.31
CA TYR A 325 -2.36 -8.48 -0.34
C TYR A 325 -3.46 -8.87 -1.33
N SER A 326 -4.56 -8.13 -1.26
CA SER A 326 -5.67 -8.20 -2.21
C SER A 326 -6.12 -6.78 -2.46
N SER A 327 -6.02 -6.34 -3.71
CA SER A 327 -6.60 -5.06 -4.13
C SER A 327 -8.08 -5.02 -3.80
N GLY A 328 -8.79 -6.15 -3.87
CA GLY A 328 -10.18 -6.28 -3.44
C GLY A 328 -10.41 -6.14 -1.93
N LYS A 329 -9.43 -6.38 -1.05
CA LYS A 329 -9.57 -6.09 0.40
C LYS A 329 -9.33 -4.62 0.71
N LEU A 330 -8.40 -3.98 0.01
CA LEU A 330 -8.20 -2.53 0.10
C LEU A 330 -9.33 -1.75 -0.60
N ASN A 331 -9.83 -2.26 -1.74
CA ASN A 331 -10.97 -1.74 -2.49
C ASN A 331 -12.32 -2.22 -1.95
N ALA A 332 -12.41 -3.27 -1.13
CA ALA A 332 -13.64 -3.56 -0.38
C ALA A 332 -14.00 -2.36 0.50
N ALA A 333 -13.00 -1.59 0.97
CA ALA A 333 -13.21 -0.29 1.58
C ALA A 333 -13.89 0.76 0.66
N ARG A 334 -13.75 0.60 -0.67
CA ARG A 334 -14.21 1.50 -1.75
C ARG A 334 -15.47 1.01 -2.49
N ASP A 335 -15.71 -0.30 -2.58
CA ASP A 335 -16.75 -0.93 -3.42
C ASP A 335 -18.09 -1.16 -2.69
N PHE A 336 -18.21 -0.76 -1.42
CA PHE A 336 -19.42 -0.97 -0.59
C PHE A 336 -20.74 -0.49 -1.23
N TYR A 337 -20.67 0.49 -2.13
CA TYR A 337 -21.84 1.17 -2.69
C TYR A 337 -22.08 0.92 -4.19
N GLN A 338 -21.42 -0.06 -4.82
CA GLN A 338 -21.63 -0.38 -6.25
C GLN A 338 -22.87 -1.27 -6.53
N GLY A 339 -23.64 -1.62 -5.50
CA GLY A 339 -24.90 -2.38 -5.62
C GLY A 339 -26.13 -1.51 -5.91
N LEU A 340 -27.31 -2.14 -6.02
CA LEU A 340 -28.57 -1.40 -6.01
C LEU A 340 -28.70 -0.67 -4.65
N PRO A 341 -28.80 0.65 -4.63
CA PRO A 341 -28.85 1.39 -3.38
C PRO A 341 -30.14 1.07 -2.63
N GLN A 342 -30.02 0.83 -1.32
CA GLN A 342 -31.13 0.49 -0.43
C GLN A 342 -31.06 1.37 0.82
N GLY A 343 -32.21 1.92 1.21
CA GLY A 343 -32.43 2.64 2.45
C GLY A 343 -33.92 2.62 2.80
N ASP A 344 -34.24 2.74 4.08
CA ASP A 344 -35.61 2.66 4.60
C ASP A 344 -36.14 4.01 5.13
N TRP A 345 -35.31 5.04 5.14
CA TRP A 345 -35.65 6.36 5.67
C TRP A 345 -35.76 7.42 4.56
N CYS A 346 -36.75 8.31 4.69
CA CYS A 346 -37.00 9.42 3.78
C CYS A 346 -36.52 10.76 4.38
N PRO A 347 -35.50 11.43 3.81
CA PRO A 347 -34.99 12.68 4.39
C PRO A 347 -36.00 13.83 4.42
N ALA A 348 -37.04 13.79 3.57
CA ALA A 348 -38.08 14.82 3.54
C ALA A 348 -38.87 14.90 4.85
N GLU A 349 -38.94 13.82 5.63
CA GLU A 349 -39.58 13.78 6.96
C GLU A 349 -38.95 14.78 7.96
N VAL A 350 -37.70 15.19 7.71
CA VAL A 350 -36.94 16.07 8.61
C VAL A 350 -36.62 17.42 7.97
N PHE A 351 -36.24 17.43 6.70
CA PHE A 351 -35.63 18.61 6.09
C PHE A 351 -36.57 19.44 5.21
N GLU A 352 -37.78 18.98 4.91
CA GLU A 352 -38.65 19.62 3.93
C GLU A 352 -38.93 21.10 4.27
N GLY A 353 -38.51 21.99 3.37
CA GLY A 353 -38.68 23.44 3.50
C GLY A 353 -37.84 24.10 4.61
N ARG A 354 -36.93 23.36 5.27
CA ARG A 354 -36.10 23.87 6.37
C ARG A 354 -34.78 24.42 5.87
N ASP A 355 -34.31 25.48 6.53
CA ASP A 355 -32.93 25.93 6.44
C ASP A 355 -32.05 24.97 7.28
N VAL A 356 -30.94 24.50 6.70
CA VAL A 356 -30.04 23.51 7.33
C VAL A 356 -28.67 24.13 7.54
N LEU A 357 -28.10 23.98 8.74
CA LEU A 357 -26.70 24.29 9.02
C LEU A 357 -25.89 23.00 9.01
N LEU A 358 -25.03 22.84 8.01
CA LEU A 358 -24.08 21.75 7.91
C LEU A 358 -22.74 22.17 8.54
N LEU A 359 -22.26 21.39 9.51
CA LEU A 359 -21.00 21.61 10.21
C LEU A 359 -19.92 20.69 9.64
N GLY A 360 -18.90 21.30 9.03
CA GLY A 360 -17.67 20.65 8.60
C GLY A 360 -16.67 20.47 9.75
N THR A 361 -15.51 19.92 9.43
CA THR A 361 -14.42 19.66 10.39
C THR A 361 -13.35 20.75 10.41
N GLY A 362 -13.50 21.79 9.60
CA GLY A 362 -12.53 22.86 9.50
C GLY A 362 -12.51 23.77 10.74
N PRO A 363 -11.38 24.46 10.98
CA PRO A 363 -11.19 25.28 12.17
C PRO A 363 -12.17 26.45 12.27
N GLY A 364 -12.83 26.84 11.17
CA GLY A 364 -13.84 27.89 11.16
C GLY A 364 -15.01 27.64 12.11
N VAL A 365 -15.35 26.37 12.41
CA VAL A 365 -16.39 26.06 13.41
C VAL A 365 -15.97 26.51 14.79
N GLU A 366 -14.76 26.15 15.22
CA GLU A 366 -14.23 26.50 16.54
C GLU A 366 -13.95 28.01 16.62
N ASN A 367 -13.30 28.57 15.61
CA ASN A 367 -12.91 29.98 15.56
C ASN A 367 -14.12 30.94 15.61
N HIS A 368 -15.28 30.50 15.11
CA HIS A 368 -16.51 31.29 15.07
C HIS A 368 -17.63 30.69 15.92
N ARG A 369 -17.28 29.83 16.88
CA ARG A 369 -18.22 29.03 17.68
C ARG A 369 -19.34 29.86 18.27
N GLU A 370 -19.03 30.90 19.04
CA GLU A 370 -20.04 31.73 19.73
C GLU A 370 -21.06 32.35 18.76
N ALA A 371 -20.60 32.79 17.58
CA ALA A 371 -21.45 33.38 16.56
C ALA A 371 -22.34 32.33 15.89
N ILE A 372 -21.80 31.13 15.63
CA ILE A 372 -22.55 29.99 15.09
C ILE A 372 -23.64 29.54 16.09
N GLU A 373 -23.29 29.39 17.37
CA GLU A 373 -24.24 29.01 18.42
C GLU A 373 -25.35 30.07 18.58
N THR A 374 -24.99 31.36 18.50
CA THR A 374 -25.96 32.47 18.49
C THR A 374 -26.88 32.43 17.28
N TYR A 375 -26.33 32.17 16.09
CA TYR A 375 -27.11 32.01 14.86
C TYR A 375 -28.10 30.84 14.97
N ILE A 376 -27.67 29.69 15.52
CA ILE A 376 -28.53 28.53 15.75
C ILE A 376 -29.69 28.92 16.68
N GLY A 377 -29.42 29.61 17.80
CA GLY A 377 -30.45 30.04 18.74
C GLY A 377 -31.45 31.04 18.15
N LYS A 378 -31.00 31.95 17.27
CA LYS A 378 -31.82 33.00 16.68
C LYS A 378 -32.70 32.49 15.52
N TYR A 379 -32.16 31.65 14.66
CA TYR A 379 -32.81 31.24 13.40
C TYR A 379 -33.34 29.81 13.40
N ASN A 380 -32.97 29.00 14.40
CA ASN A 380 -33.40 27.62 14.57
C ASN A 380 -33.31 26.75 13.28
N PRO A 381 -32.16 26.77 12.56
CA PRO A 381 -31.93 25.86 11.45
C PRO A 381 -31.85 24.42 11.96
N VAL A 382 -32.05 23.43 11.07
CA VAL A 382 -31.70 22.05 11.41
C VAL A 382 -30.19 21.89 11.34
N VAL A 383 -29.54 21.51 12.44
CA VAL A 383 -28.08 21.40 12.53
C VAL A 383 -27.65 19.95 12.29
N VAL A 384 -26.81 19.76 11.27
CA VAL A 384 -26.26 18.48 10.87
C VAL A 384 -24.74 18.55 10.92
N ALA A 385 -24.09 17.62 11.63
CA ALA A 385 -22.63 17.56 11.71
C ALA A 385 -22.05 16.42 10.87
N LEU A 386 -20.99 16.70 10.12
CA LEU A 386 -20.22 15.67 9.42
C LEU A 386 -19.45 14.82 10.44
N ASN A 387 -19.56 13.49 10.31
CA ASN A 387 -18.88 12.51 11.17
C ASN A 387 -19.09 12.80 12.69
N THR A 388 -18.00 12.87 13.45
CA THR A 388 -17.97 13.01 14.92
C THR A 388 -17.63 14.41 15.42
N GLN A 389 -17.63 15.42 14.53
CA GLN A 389 -17.37 16.84 14.85
C GLN A 389 -18.08 17.28 16.16
N SER A 390 -17.34 17.89 17.10
CA SER A 390 -17.85 18.34 18.41
C SER A 390 -17.37 19.73 18.88
N SER A 391 -17.12 20.67 17.95
CA SER A 391 -16.60 22.02 18.25
C SER A 391 -17.66 23.00 18.71
N ILE A 392 -18.94 22.66 18.54
CA ILE A 392 -20.03 23.39 19.16
C ILE A 392 -20.71 22.51 20.21
N ASP A 393 -21.55 23.12 21.05
CA ASP A 393 -22.35 22.39 22.02
C ASP A 393 -23.16 21.27 21.33
N ALA A 394 -22.95 20.03 21.78
CA ALA A 394 -23.59 18.85 21.22
C ALA A 394 -25.12 18.89 21.32
N SER A 395 -25.70 19.62 22.27
CA SER A 395 -27.15 19.82 22.39
C SER A 395 -27.75 20.62 21.22
N LEU A 396 -26.93 21.41 20.53
CA LEU A 396 -27.32 22.19 19.36
C LEU A 396 -27.28 21.37 18.06
N ILE A 397 -26.66 20.19 18.06
CA ILE A 397 -26.59 19.30 16.89
C ILE A 397 -27.78 18.34 16.94
N GLN A 398 -28.61 18.33 15.90
CA GLN A 398 -29.75 17.41 15.83
C GLN A 398 -29.39 16.09 15.15
N TYR A 399 -28.56 16.11 14.11
CA TYR A 399 -28.20 14.91 13.35
C TYR A 399 -26.70 14.86 13.06
N ARG A 400 -26.19 13.65 12.90
CA ARG A 400 -24.85 13.41 12.37
C ARG A 400 -24.95 12.64 11.07
N ILE A 401 -24.04 12.91 10.14
CA ILE A 401 -24.02 12.23 8.85
C ILE A 401 -22.62 11.68 8.57
N ALA A 402 -22.57 10.40 8.21
CA ALA A 402 -21.35 9.70 7.83
C ALA A 402 -21.71 8.59 6.84
N CYS A 403 -20.83 8.32 5.88
CA CYS A 403 -21.10 7.30 4.87
C CYS A 403 -19.89 6.47 4.47
N HIS A 404 -18.70 6.74 4.99
CA HIS A 404 -17.52 5.94 4.66
C HIS A 404 -17.39 4.80 5.67
N PRO A 405 -17.51 3.51 5.27
CA PRO A 405 -17.61 2.42 6.25
C PRO A 405 -16.38 2.27 7.14
N VAL A 406 -15.18 2.51 6.60
CA VAL A 406 -13.94 2.53 7.40
C VAL A 406 -13.96 3.64 8.44
N ARG A 407 -14.47 4.83 8.08
CA ARG A 407 -14.56 5.96 9.01
C ARG A 407 -15.60 5.68 10.09
N LEU A 408 -16.75 5.12 9.71
CA LEU A 408 -17.80 4.68 10.63
C LEU A 408 -17.31 3.61 11.60
N LEU A 409 -16.47 2.68 11.15
CA LEU A 409 -15.86 1.67 12.00
C LEU A 409 -14.88 2.31 13.01
N ALA A 410 -14.01 3.20 12.53
CA ALA A 410 -13.03 3.90 13.37
C ALA A 410 -13.72 4.80 14.42
N ASP A 411 -14.76 5.52 14.01
CA ASP A 411 -15.50 6.47 14.83
C ASP A 411 -16.69 5.82 15.56
N CYS A 412 -16.84 4.50 15.48
CA CYS A 412 -17.99 3.78 16.02
C CYS A 412 -18.24 4.08 17.50
N GLU A 413 -17.19 4.00 18.33
CA GLU A 413 -17.30 4.23 19.78
C GLU A 413 -17.69 5.69 20.08
N ALA A 414 -17.23 6.65 19.26
CA ALA A 414 -17.67 8.03 19.36
C ALA A 414 -19.14 8.18 18.95
N HIS A 415 -19.54 7.59 17.81
CA HIS A 415 -20.91 7.62 17.35
C HIS A 415 -21.88 7.00 18.36
N THR A 416 -21.54 5.89 19.00
CA THR A 416 -22.39 5.23 20.01
C THR A 416 -22.55 6.04 21.30
N ARG A 417 -21.55 6.82 21.69
CA ARG A 417 -21.63 7.77 22.83
C ARG A 417 -22.43 9.04 22.51
N LEU A 418 -22.44 9.45 21.25
CA LEU A 418 -23.12 10.66 20.80
C LEU A 418 -24.63 10.45 20.70
N PRO A 419 -25.48 11.26 21.37
CA PRO A 419 -26.93 11.01 21.46
C PRO A 419 -27.68 11.29 20.16
N GLN A 420 -27.09 12.05 19.23
CA GLN A 420 -27.74 12.44 17.98
C GLN A 420 -27.94 11.22 17.06
N PRO A 421 -29.06 11.11 16.33
CA PRO A 421 -29.22 10.09 15.30
C PRO A 421 -28.14 10.19 14.22
N LEU A 422 -27.74 9.04 13.67
CA LEU A 422 -26.76 8.94 12.59
C LEU A 422 -27.45 8.66 11.26
N ILE A 423 -27.28 9.56 10.30
CA ILE A 423 -27.66 9.36 8.90
C ILE A 423 -26.49 8.66 8.20
N THR A 424 -26.74 7.46 7.68
CA THR A 424 -25.75 6.63 7.00
C THR A 424 -26.47 5.61 6.12
N PRO A 425 -25.86 5.10 5.03
CA PRO A 425 -26.42 3.99 4.24
C PRO A 425 -26.29 2.65 5.00
N TYR A 426 -26.96 2.54 6.14
CA TYR A 426 -26.86 1.46 7.12
C TYR A 426 -27.09 0.08 6.52
N SER A 427 -28.14 -0.13 5.74
CA SER A 427 -28.42 -1.44 5.13
C SER A 427 -27.29 -1.91 4.22
N MET A 428 -26.53 -0.97 3.66
CA MET A 428 -25.41 -1.22 2.76
C MET A 428 -24.06 -1.33 3.50
N LEU A 429 -24.03 -1.11 4.82
CA LEU A 429 -22.80 -1.26 5.61
C LEU A 429 -22.43 -2.74 5.83
N PRO A 430 -21.13 -3.04 5.96
CA PRO A 430 -20.63 -4.33 6.41
C PRO A 430 -21.19 -4.77 7.76
N GLN A 431 -21.22 -6.08 7.99
CA GLN A 431 -21.82 -6.65 9.20
C GLN A 431 -21.06 -6.27 10.48
N ASP A 432 -19.74 -6.19 10.43
CA ASP A 432 -18.85 -5.70 11.48
C ASP A 432 -19.17 -4.24 11.86
N VAL A 433 -19.36 -3.35 10.89
CA VAL A 433 -19.73 -1.95 11.15
C VAL A 433 -21.12 -1.86 11.79
N LYS A 434 -22.09 -2.64 11.29
CA LYS A 434 -23.45 -2.73 11.87
C LYS A 434 -23.41 -3.21 13.32
N LEU A 435 -22.64 -4.26 13.60
CA LEU A 435 -22.45 -4.81 14.95
C LEU A 435 -21.78 -3.78 15.86
N ALA A 436 -20.78 -3.07 15.35
CA ALA A 436 -20.04 -2.06 16.11
C ALA A 436 -20.97 -0.89 16.51
N LEU A 437 -21.75 -0.35 15.56
CA LEU A 437 -22.72 0.73 15.85
C LEU A 437 -23.77 0.31 16.89
N GLY A 438 -24.03 -1.00 17.00
CA GLY A 438 -24.89 -1.60 18.02
C GLY A 438 -26.36 -1.22 17.90
N ASN A 439 -27.22 -1.94 18.63
CA ASN A 439 -28.68 -1.72 18.57
C ASN A 439 -29.15 -0.43 19.27
N ASN A 440 -28.27 0.23 20.04
CA ASN A 440 -28.63 1.41 20.83
C ASN A 440 -28.47 2.72 20.05
N LYS A 441 -27.74 2.72 18.93
CA LYS A 441 -27.58 3.91 18.11
C LYS A 441 -28.82 4.08 17.23
N LYS A 442 -29.51 5.21 17.34
CA LYS A 442 -30.57 5.56 16.38
C LYS A 442 -29.94 5.87 15.02
N VAL A 443 -30.26 5.05 14.03
CA VAL A 443 -29.76 5.20 12.66
C VAL A 443 -30.92 5.59 11.74
N LEU A 444 -30.63 6.46 10.78
CA LEU A 444 -31.52 6.86 9.69
C LEU A 444 -30.90 6.34 8.39
N ASP A 445 -31.46 5.27 7.86
CA ASP A 445 -30.85 4.52 6.76
C ASP A 445 -31.23 5.12 5.40
N PHE A 446 -30.27 5.80 4.79
CA PHE A 446 -30.45 6.40 3.46
C PHE A 446 -29.41 5.86 2.49
N GLY A 447 -29.85 5.14 1.46
CA GLY A 447 -28.98 4.41 0.55
C GLY A 447 -27.99 5.30 -0.20
N LEU A 448 -26.82 4.73 -0.51
CA LEU A 448 -25.74 5.42 -1.22
C LEU A 448 -25.28 4.58 -2.40
N ASN A 449 -25.19 5.21 -3.57
CA ASN A 449 -24.52 4.68 -4.75
C ASN A 449 -23.41 5.64 -5.17
N VAL A 450 -22.22 5.14 -5.51
CA VAL A 450 -21.12 5.98 -5.99
C VAL A 450 -20.96 5.81 -7.49
N LYS A 451 -21.29 6.85 -8.26
CA LYS A 451 -21.20 6.90 -9.72
C LYS A 451 -20.48 8.17 -10.15
N ASN A 452 -19.37 8.03 -10.87
CA ASN A 452 -18.55 9.16 -11.30
C ASN A 452 -19.37 10.25 -12.02
N GLY A 453 -19.17 11.50 -11.60
CA GLY A 453 -19.63 12.71 -12.30
C GLY A 453 -21.12 13.05 -12.19
N LEU A 454 -21.90 12.39 -11.32
CA LEU A 454 -23.34 12.60 -11.24
C LEU A 454 -23.84 12.67 -9.80
N PHE A 455 -24.82 13.55 -9.56
CA PHE A 455 -25.73 13.47 -8.42
C PHE A 455 -27.11 12.97 -8.87
N GLU A 456 -27.62 11.92 -8.24
CA GLU A 456 -29.01 11.47 -8.36
C GLU A 456 -29.67 11.55 -6.99
N PHE A 457 -30.87 12.12 -6.93
CA PHE A 457 -31.62 12.33 -5.69
C PHE A 457 -32.88 11.47 -5.75
N SER A 458 -33.11 10.63 -4.75
CA SER A 458 -34.31 9.81 -4.61
C SER A 458 -34.83 9.87 -3.17
N SER A 459 -36.02 9.33 -2.93
CA SER A 459 -36.69 9.43 -1.62
C SER A 459 -35.96 8.67 -0.51
N SER A 460 -35.37 7.51 -0.80
CA SER A 460 -34.68 6.68 0.21
C SER A 460 -33.23 6.33 -0.14
N PHE A 461 -32.70 6.90 -1.23
CA PHE A 461 -31.30 6.74 -1.61
C PHE A 461 -30.81 7.90 -2.49
N CYS A 462 -29.51 7.91 -2.76
CA CYS A 462 -28.88 8.80 -3.73
C CYS A 462 -27.79 8.13 -4.55
N ALA A 463 -27.38 8.77 -5.64
CA ALA A 463 -26.09 8.54 -6.27
C ALA A 463 -25.22 9.80 -6.18
N VAL A 464 -23.93 9.63 -5.92
CA VAL A 464 -22.96 10.73 -5.77
C VAL A 464 -21.66 10.44 -6.52
N PRO A 465 -20.88 11.48 -6.89
CA PRO A 465 -19.66 11.30 -7.67
C PRO A 465 -18.47 10.73 -6.87
N SER A 466 -18.54 10.72 -5.54
CA SER A 466 -17.47 10.20 -4.67
C SER A 466 -18.02 9.76 -3.31
N SER A 467 -17.29 8.91 -2.60
CA SER A 467 -17.62 8.48 -1.22
C SER A 467 -17.33 9.54 -0.15
N LEU A 468 -17.06 10.79 -0.54
CA LEU A 468 -16.86 11.89 0.40
C LEU A 468 -18.16 12.17 1.16
N VAL A 469 -18.07 12.27 2.49
CA VAL A 469 -19.24 12.50 3.35
C VAL A 469 -20.00 13.80 3.00
N ILE A 470 -19.30 14.82 2.51
CA ILE A 470 -19.93 16.06 2.04
C ILE A 470 -20.80 15.84 0.79
N ALA A 471 -20.36 14.98 -0.14
CA ALA A 471 -21.16 14.64 -1.33
C ALA A 471 -22.44 13.93 -0.90
N TYR A 472 -22.32 12.96 0.01
CA TYR A 472 -23.47 12.27 0.59
C TYR A 472 -24.39 13.21 1.35
N ALA A 473 -23.85 14.16 2.12
CA ALA A 473 -24.63 15.15 2.85
C ALA A 473 -25.42 16.07 1.90
N PHE A 474 -24.80 16.59 0.84
CA PHE A 474 -25.52 17.36 -0.17
C PHE A 474 -26.67 16.56 -0.79
N ALA A 475 -26.43 15.28 -1.10
CA ALA A 475 -27.46 14.42 -1.65
C ALA A 475 -28.62 14.14 -0.68
N VAL A 476 -28.32 13.81 0.58
CA VAL A 476 -29.33 13.60 1.64
C VAL A 476 -30.19 14.84 1.82
N LEU A 477 -29.56 16.02 1.99
CA LEU A 477 -30.28 17.27 2.27
C LEU A 477 -31.12 17.72 1.08
N THR A 478 -30.64 17.48 -0.14
CA THR A 478 -31.39 17.76 -1.38
C THR A 478 -32.57 16.82 -1.55
N SER A 479 -32.36 15.51 -1.36
CA SER A 479 -33.44 14.51 -1.31
C SER A 479 -34.48 14.81 -0.22
N GLY A 480 -34.07 15.52 0.83
CA GLY A 480 -34.95 15.99 1.89
C GLY A 480 -35.70 17.28 1.60
N CYS A 481 -35.58 17.84 0.38
CA CYS A 481 -36.21 19.10 0.01
C CYS A 481 -35.86 20.26 0.97
N ALA A 482 -34.63 20.29 1.49
CA ALA A 482 -34.15 21.41 2.28
C ALA A 482 -34.20 22.71 1.46
N LYS A 483 -34.45 23.83 2.14
CA LYS A 483 -34.59 25.14 1.48
C LYS A 483 -33.25 25.74 1.12
N THR A 484 -32.27 25.66 2.01
CA THR A 484 -30.91 26.20 1.83
C THR A 484 -29.96 25.46 2.76
N ILE A 485 -28.75 25.17 2.29
CA ILE A 485 -27.67 24.58 3.09
C ILE A 485 -26.66 25.68 3.44
N TYR A 486 -26.61 26.04 4.71
CA TYR A 486 -25.58 26.90 5.28
C TYR A 486 -24.37 26.06 5.69
N LEU A 487 -23.17 26.48 5.29
CA LEU A 487 -21.92 25.75 5.50
C LEU A 487 -21.04 26.48 6.52
N ALA A 488 -20.69 25.82 7.62
CA ALA A 488 -19.69 26.30 8.58
C ALA A 488 -18.56 25.28 8.74
N GLY A 489 -17.30 25.72 8.80
CA GLY A 489 -16.15 24.81 8.92
C GLY A 489 -15.71 24.16 7.61
N PHE A 490 -15.96 24.83 6.49
CA PHE A 490 -15.53 24.40 5.16
C PHE A 490 -14.40 25.33 4.68
N ASP A 491 -13.37 25.49 5.51
CA ASP A 491 -12.32 26.49 5.34
C ASP A 491 -11.44 26.26 4.09
N GLY A 492 -11.30 25.01 3.65
CA GLY A 492 -10.35 24.61 2.62
C GLY A 492 -8.93 24.42 3.15
N TYR A 493 -8.09 23.83 2.31
CA TYR A 493 -6.69 23.54 2.63
C TYR A 493 -5.78 24.72 2.28
N PRO A 494 -4.66 24.92 3.00
CA PRO A 494 -3.74 26.02 2.74
C PRO A 494 -2.97 25.83 1.43
N GLY A 495 -2.70 26.93 0.72
CA GLY A 495 -1.93 26.93 -0.53
C GLY A 495 -2.70 26.36 -1.74
N GLU A 496 -1.96 26.04 -2.80
CA GLU A 496 -2.46 25.40 -4.03
C GLU A 496 -2.63 23.87 -3.84
N ASP A 497 -3.40 23.49 -2.82
CA ASP A 497 -3.65 22.09 -2.50
C ASP A 497 -4.65 21.48 -3.49
N VAL A 498 -4.29 20.32 -4.08
CA VAL A 498 -5.13 19.60 -5.05
C VAL A 498 -6.52 19.28 -4.50
N ARG A 499 -6.65 19.07 -3.19
CA ARG A 499 -7.93 18.80 -2.53
C ARG A 499 -8.92 19.96 -2.63
N ASN A 500 -8.44 21.20 -2.72
CA ASN A 500 -9.31 22.36 -2.97
C ASN A 500 -9.93 22.28 -4.36
N LEU A 501 -9.14 21.89 -5.36
CA LEU A 501 -9.61 21.70 -6.74
C LEU A 501 -10.66 20.57 -6.81
N GLU A 502 -10.41 19.45 -6.14
CA GLU A 502 -11.35 18.34 -6.06
C GLU A 502 -12.68 18.74 -5.41
N MET A 503 -12.62 19.49 -4.30
CA MET A 503 -13.82 19.98 -3.63
C MET A 503 -14.61 20.98 -4.50
N ASN A 504 -13.93 21.91 -5.17
CA ASN A 504 -14.59 22.86 -6.07
C ASN A 504 -15.23 22.15 -7.27
N ASN A 505 -14.57 21.12 -7.81
CA ASN A 505 -15.17 20.29 -8.84
C ASN A 505 -16.42 19.58 -8.34
N LEU A 506 -16.39 19.00 -7.13
CA LEU A 506 -17.56 18.37 -6.51
C LEU A 506 -18.73 19.35 -6.35
N ILE A 507 -18.46 20.52 -5.77
CA ILE A 507 -19.45 21.59 -5.57
C ILE A 507 -20.04 22.04 -6.91
N LYS A 508 -19.19 22.23 -7.92
CA LYS A 508 -19.62 22.62 -9.27
C LYS A 508 -20.52 21.55 -9.90
N THR A 509 -20.16 20.27 -9.78
CA THR A 509 -21.00 19.15 -10.24
C THR A 509 -22.34 19.14 -9.51
N TYR A 510 -22.34 19.37 -8.19
CA TYR A 510 -23.57 19.47 -7.40
C TYR A 510 -24.46 20.63 -7.87
N LEU A 511 -23.94 21.85 -7.91
CA LEU A 511 -24.69 23.06 -8.32
C LEU A 511 -25.16 23.03 -9.78
N SER A 512 -24.52 22.21 -10.63
CA SER A 512 -24.96 21.99 -12.01
C SER A 512 -26.11 20.97 -12.12
N SER A 513 -26.46 20.30 -11.02
CA SER A 513 -27.52 19.29 -11.00
C SER A 513 -28.91 19.95 -10.93
N PRO A 514 -29.92 19.50 -11.69
CA PRO A 514 -31.22 20.19 -11.80
C PRO A 514 -32.00 20.37 -10.49
N ALA A 515 -31.80 19.46 -9.53
CA ALA A 515 -32.48 19.49 -8.24
C ALA A 515 -31.61 20.11 -7.12
N SER A 516 -30.43 20.65 -7.44
CA SER A 516 -29.55 21.25 -6.44
C SER A 516 -30.24 22.39 -5.70
N ILE A 517 -29.88 22.56 -4.43
CA ILE A 517 -30.40 23.61 -3.57
C ILE A 517 -29.29 24.61 -3.22
N PRO A 518 -29.64 25.86 -2.84
CA PRO A 518 -28.65 26.89 -2.57
C PRO A 518 -27.64 26.48 -1.47
N LEU A 519 -26.36 26.68 -1.76
CA LEU A 519 -25.26 26.56 -0.80
C LEU A 519 -24.76 27.95 -0.41
N VAL A 520 -24.61 28.22 0.88
CA VAL A 520 -24.07 29.48 1.38
C VAL A 520 -23.11 29.20 2.53
N SER A 521 -21.84 29.60 2.41
CA SER A 521 -20.92 29.51 3.56
C SER A 521 -21.11 30.69 4.50
N ILE A 522 -21.19 30.41 5.81
CA ILE A 522 -21.35 31.42 6.87
C ILE A 522 -20.06 31.67 7.65
N THR A 523 -19.03 30.86 7.40
CA THR A 523 -17.65 31.03 7.88
C THR A 523 -16.72 31.28 6.68
N PRO A 524 -15.48 31.74 6.88
CA PRO A 524 -14.51 31.80 5.79
C PRO A 524 -14.38 30.47 5.05
N THR A 525 -14.28 30.53 3.72
CA THR A 525 -14.10 29.35 2.85
C THR A 525 -13.20 29.71 1.67
N ARG A 526 -12.38 28.74 1.25
CA ARG A 526 -11.61 28.80 -0.01
C ARG A 526 -12.35 28.15 -1.18
N TYR A 527 -13.53 27.60 -0.94
CA TYR A 527 -14.31 26.91 -1.95
C TYR A 527 -15.18 27.87 -2.75
N ASP A 528 -15.53 27.48 -3.98
CA ASP A 528 -16.30 28.29 -4.94
C ASP A 528 -17.80 28.29 -4.59
N VAL A 529 -18.15 28.80 -3.40
CA VAL A 529 -19.53 28.96 -2.92
C VAL A 529 -19.76 30.40 -2.46
N PRO A 530 -21.00 30.94 -2.61
CA PRO A 530 -21.36 32.22 -2.02
C PRO A 530 -21.09 32.22 -0.52
N SER A 531 -20.43 33.26 -0.01
CA SER A 531 -20.16 33.42 1.41
C SER A 531 -20.84 34.66 1.97
N VAL A 532 -21.48 34.52 3.13
CA VAL A 532 -21.96 35.63 3.97
C VAL A 532 -21.32 35.50 5.35
N SER A 533 -21.24 36.59 6.10
CA SER A 533 -20.69 36.52 7.45
C SER A 533 -21.76 36.07 8.44
N VAL A 534 -21.50 35.05 9.25
CA VAL A 534 -22.39 34.65 10.36
C VAL A 534 -22.71 35.82 11.31
N TYR A 535 -21.78 36.79 11.46
CA TYR A 535 -21.96 37.99 12.26
C TYR A 535 -22.98 38.99 11.67
N GLY A 536 -23.26 38.88 10.36
CA GLY A 536 -24.21 39.73 9.64
C GLY A 536 -25.59 39.10 9.47
N LEU A 537 -25.80 37.87 9.97
CA LEU A 537 -27.05 37.13 9.82
C LEU A 537 -28.09 37.44 10.90
#